data_AF-D5X826-F1
#
_entry.id   AF-D5X826-F1
#
_cell.length_a   1.000
_cell.length_b   1.000
_cell.length_c   1.000
_cell.angle_alpha   90.00
_cell.angle_beta   90.00
_cell.angle_gamma   90.00
#
_symmetry.space_group_name_H-M   'P 1'
#
loop_
_entity.id
_entity.type
_entity.pdbx_description
1 polymer ?
#
loop_
_entity_poly.entity_id
_entity_poly.type
_entity_poly.pdbx_seq_one_letter_code
_entity_poly.pdbx_strand_id
1 'polypeptide(L)'
;MKKIVIAGRNDSGKSTILGELYKGLKAKDIQPLAIGSGVQDEKPYLLKGIDATYLTIAIPAPGEDVVGDIERVTKNAVNQIKERNSLIQHARKALDELNKVRSVLDLGALSQKDIPREAALPDIALIEAVGINDGYKSTATRKLADILVTVVPAGIKNEIIMETGSILLDEADIIVVTKIDETPRDVVTTTLKLLKRIYSHKPIIPVVATQGVHMDLVLDELLKRFIDPLLLLDLQEKEEVNEA
;
A
#
# COMPACT_ATOMS: atom_id res chain seq x y z
N MET A 1 -8.91 -8.87 -2.57
CA MET A 1 -8.10 -7.66 -2.81
C MET A 1 -6.74 -7.95 -2.21
N LYS A 2 -5.67 -7.81 -2.96
CA LYS A 2 -4.32 -8.08 -2.44
C LYS A 2 -3.87 -6.93 -1.52
N LYS A 3 -3.10 -7.21 -0.48
CA LYS A 3 -2.66 -6.27 0.55
C LYS A 3 -1.14 -6.13 0.49
N ILE A 4 -0.68 -4.95 0.09
CA ILE A 4 0.73 -4.56 0.21
C ILE A 4 0.88 -3.81 1.52
N VAL A 5 1.70 -4.32 2.43
CA VAL A 5 1.95 -3.68 3.71
C VAL A 5 3.35 -3.08 3.70
N ILE A 6 3.43 -1.78 3.96
CA ILE A 6 4.66 -1.01 4.10
C ILE A 6 4.89 -0.80 5.59
N ALA A 7 5.96 -1.39 6.11
CA ALA A 7 6.26 -1.38 7.53
C ALA A 7 7.75 -1.09 7.80
N GLY A 8 8.12 -0.85 9.05
CA GLY A 8 9.49 -0.54 9.45
C GLY A 8 9.67 0.90 9.92
N ARG A 9 10.92 1.37 9.97
CA ARG A 9 11.24 2.73 10.43
C ARG A 9 11.26 3.66 9.24
N ASN A 10 10.11 4.29 8.99
CA ASN A 10 10.02 5.40 8.06
C ASN A 10 10.26 6.73 8.80
N ASP A 11 10.86 7.67 8.10
CA ASP A 11 11.29 8.97 8.58
C ASP A 11 10.13 9.78 9.17
N SER A 12 10.24 10.15 10.44
CA SER A 12 9.62 11.37 11.02
C SER A 12 8.19 11.69 10.53
N GLY A 13 7.31 10.67 10.43
CA GLY A 13 5.89 10.83 10.09
C GLY A 13 5.55 11.07 8.61
N LYS A 14 6.51 11.06 7.67
CA LYS A 14 6.22 11.35 6.25
C LYS A 14 6.12 10.08 5.42
N SER A 15 4.89 9.71 5.09
CA SER A 15 4.52 8.63 4.18
C SER A 15 4.93 8.89 2.72
N THR A 16 6.22 8.78 2.41
CA THR A 16 6.75 9.09 1.07
C THR A 16 6.74 7.86 0.17
N ILE A 17 7.06 6.68 0.70
CA ILE A 17 7.07 5.42 -0.05
C ILE A 17 5.65 5.04 -0.49
N LEU A 18 4.67 5.10 0.41
CA LEU A 18 3.27 4.80 0.07
C LEU A 18 2.77 5.72 -1.04
N GLY A 19 3.06 7.02 -0.97
CA GLY A 19 2.64 7.98 -2.01
C GLY A 19 3.26 7.70 -3.37
N GLU A 20 4.56 7.39 -3.43
CA GLU A 20 5.23 7.07 -4.69
C GLU A 20 4.76 5.73 -5.28
N LEU A 21 4.54 4.71 -4.43
CA LEU A 21 3.95 3.44 -4.86
C LEU A 21 2.50 3.60 -5.34
N TYR A 22 1.70 4.43 -4.67
CA TYR A 22 0.33 4.73 -5.07
C TYR A 22 0.28 5.33 -6.48
N LYS A 23 1.11 6.34 -6.76
CA LYS A 23 1.23 6.94 -8.10
C LYS A 23 1.72 5.94 -9.13
N GLY A 24 2.74 5.16 -8.77
CA GLY A 24 3.32 4.13 -9.62
C GLY A 24 2.29 3.08 -10.05
N LEU A 25 1.50 2.57 -9.10
CA LEU A 25 0.42 1.61 -9.37
C LEU A 25 -0.66 2.21 -10.27
N LYS A 26 -1.10 3.45 -10.00
CA LYS A 26 -2.07 4.15 -10.86
C LYS A 26 -1.57 4.36 -12.29
N ALA A 27 -0.28 4.67 -12.46
CA ALA A 27 0.34 4.81 -13.78
C ALA A 27 0.42 3.48 -14.56
N LYS A 28 0.20 2.35 -13.88
CA LYS A 28 0.12 1.00 -14.46
C LYS A 28 -1.32 0.49 -14.53
N ASP A 29 -2.30 1.39 -14.47
CA ASP A 29 -3.74 1.11 -14.50
C ASP A 29 -4.26 0.20 -13.36
N ILE A 30 -3.49 0.10 -12.27
CA ILE A 30 -3.92 -0.59 -11.05
C ILE A 30 -4.58 0.43 -10.12
N GLN A 31 -5.67 0.04 -9.46
CA GLN A 31 -6.39 0.91 -8.53
C GLN A 31 -6.04 0.60 -7.07
N PRO A 32 -5.07 1.32 -6.46
CA PRO A 32 -4.76 1.17 -5.04
C PRO A 32 -5.77 1.89 -4.15
N LEU A 33 -6.16 1.23 -3.06
CA LEU A 33 -6.79 1.82 -1.89
C LEU A 33 -5.71 2.08 -0.83
N ALA A 34 -5.38 3.34 -0.60
CA ALA A 34 -4.38 3.71 0.40
C ALA A 34 -4.97 3.74 1.80
N ILE A 35 -4.30 3.07 2.73
CA ILE A 35 -4.66 2.95 4.14
C ILE A 35 -3.43 3.27 4.96
N GLY A 36 -3.55 4.04 6.02
CA GLY A 36 -2.45 4.12 6.97
C GLY A 36 -2.89 4.57 8.34
N SER A 37 -1.99 4.33 9.29
CA SER A 37 -2.18 4.69 10.68
C SER A 37 -1.83 6.16 10.90
N GLY A 38 -2.83 6.95 11.33
CA GLY A 38 -2.66 8.37 11.59
C GLY A 38 -2.82 8.70 13.07
N VAL A 39 -1.85 9.41 13.64
CA VAL A 39 -2.17 10.45 14.64
C VAL A 39 -2.83 11.58 13.84
N GLN A 40 -4.10 11.86 14.11
CA GLN A 40 -4.98 12.76 13.33
C GLN A 40 -4.46 14.19 13.13
N ASP A 41 -3.42 14.61 13.86
CA ASP A 41 -2.99 16.01 13.92
C ASP A 41 -2.00 16.42 12.83
N GLU A 42 -1.38 15.46 12.13
CA GLU A 42 -0.66 15.76 10.91
C GLU A 42 -1.53 15.29 9.74
N LYS A 43 -1.97 16.23 8.89
CA LYS A 43 -2.49 15.94 7.54
C LYS A 43 -1.36 16.04 6.50
N PRO A 44 -0.28 15.23 6.51
CA PRO A 44 0.75 15.30 5.47
C PRO A 44 0.29 14.66 4.15
N TYR A 45 -0.85 13.94 4.15
CA TYR A 45 -1.29 13.09 3.04
C TYR A 45 -1.92 13.85 1.86
N LEU A 46 -2.50 15.03 2.09
CA LEU A 46 -3.06 15.88 1.04
C LEU A 46 -2.00 16.45 0.08
N LEU A 47 -0.71 16.37 0.44
CA LEU A 47 0.39 17.02 -0.30
C LEU A 47 1.15 16.09 -1.25
N LYS A 48 0.78 14.80 -1.38
CA LYS A 48 1.57 13.81 -2.16
C LYS A 48 0.84 13.12 -3.30
N GLY A 49 -0.34 13.59 -3.71
CA GLY A 49 -1.02 13.07 -4.91
C GLY A 49 -1.72 11.71 -4.73
N ILE A 50 -2.00 11.33 -3.48
CA ILE A 50 -2.97 10.27 -3.16
C ILE A 50 -4.36 10.90 -3.22
N ASP A 51 -5.34 10.21 -3.80
CA ASP A 51 -6.72 10.70 -3.84
C ASP A 51 -7.26 10.96 -2.42
N ALA A 52 -8.24 11.86 -2.30
CA ALA A 52 -8.90 12.20 -1.04
C ALA A 52 -9.57 11.01 -0.30
N THR A 53 -9.56 9.83 -0.90
CA THR A 53 -10.01 8.54 -0.38
C THR A 53 -8.98 7.81 0.49
N TYR A 54 -7.89 8.47 0.90
CA TYR A 54 -6.96 7.92 1.91
C TYR A 54 -7.70 7.57 3.21
N LEU A 55 -7.62 6.31 3.61
CA LEU A 55 -8.30 5.82 4.81
C LEU A 55 -7.35 5.87 6.00
N THR A 56 -7.69 6.69 6.99
CA THR A 56 -6.97 6.72 8.27
C THR A 56 -7.58 5.73 9.25
N ILE A 57 -6.75 4.86 9.81
CA ILE A 57 -7.09 4.11 11.02
C ILE A 57 -6.46 4.78 12.24
N ALA A 58 -7.18 4.79 13.37
CA ALA A 58 -6.57 5.15 14.64
C ALA A 58 -5.51 4.10 14.98
N ILE A 59 -4.36 4.52 15.53
CA ILE A 59 -3.37 3.57 16.07
C ILE A 59 -3.99 3.01 17.36
N PRO A 60 -4.34 1.72 17.43
CA PRO A 60 -4.88 1.14 18.64
C PRO A 60 -3.76 0.90 19.66
N ALA A 61 -4.11 0.61 20.91
CA ALA A 61 -3.10 0.37 21.94
C ALA A 61 -2.26 -0.89 21.60
N PRO A 62 -0.99 -1.00 22.06
CA PRO A 62 -0.20 -2.20 21.83
C PRO A 62 -0.95 -3.47 22.29
N GLY A 63 -1.10 -4.44 21.39
CA GLY A 63 -1.82 -5.70 21.66
C GLY A 63 -3.28 -5.75 21.19
N GLU A 64 -3.83 -4.67 20.66
CA GLU A 64 -5.17 -4.64 20.04
C GLU A 64 -5.16 -5.06 18.56
N ASP A 65 -6.29 -5.58 18.08
CA ASP A 65 -6.42 -6.16 16.73
C ASP A 65 -6.49 -5.08 15.64
N VAL A 66 -5.32 -4.74 15.09
CA VAL A 66 -5.21 -3.79 13.98
C VAL A 66 -5.67 -4.41 12.64
N VAL A 67 -5.60 -5.73 12.52
CA VAL A 67 -5.94 -6.44 11.29
C VAL A 67 -7.45 -6.34 11.04
N GLY A 68 -8.26 -6.62 12.05
CA GLY A 68 -9.72 -6.52 11.98
C GLY A 68 -10.19 -5.10 11.61
N ASP A 69 -9.52 -4.07 12.15
CA ASP A 69 -9.86 -2.69 11.83
C ASP A 69 -9.52 -2.29 10.40
N ILE A 70 -8.35 -2.71 9.89
CA ILE A 70 -7.97 -2.50 8.49
C ILE A 70 -8.95 -3.19 7.56
N GLU A 71 -9.34 -4.43 7.86
CA GLU A 71 -10.32 -5.16 7.05
C GLU A 71 -11.69 -4.51 7.05
N ARG A 72 -12.16 -4.06 8.22
CA ARG A 72 -13.42 -3.34 8.36
C ARG A 72 -13.42 -2.05 7.54
N VAL A 73 -12.37 -1.25 7.66
CA VAL A 73 -12.23 0.02 6.94
C VAL A 73 -12.12 -0.20 5.43
N THR A 74 -11.36 -1.21 5.00
CA THR A 74 -11.27 -1.63 3.59
C THR A 74 -12.64 -2.02 3.03
N LYS A 75 -13.38 -2.88 3.76
CA LYS A 75 -14.69 -3.36 3.33
C LYS A 75 -15.71 -2.22 3.25
N ASN A 76 -15.71 -1.32 4.24
CA ASN A 76 -16.60 -0.16 4.26
C ASN A 76 -16.35 0.76 3.07
N ALA A 77 -15.09 1.07 2.76
CA ALA A 77 -14.74 1.90 1.60
C ALA A 77 -15.16 1.25 0.27
N VAL A 78 -14.92 -0.05 0.09
CA VAL A 78 -15.37 -0.78 -1.10
C VAL A 78 -16.89 -0.75 -1.24
N ASN A 79 -17.62 -0.94 -0.14
CA ASN A 79 -19.08 -0.89 -0.16
C ASN A 79 -19.62 0.50 -0.53
N GLN A 80 -19.01 1.57 -0.02
CA GLN A 80 -19.36 2.94 -0.40
C GLN A 80 -19.14 3.21 -1.90
N ILE A 81 -18.05 2.69 -2.47
CA ILE A 81 -17.81 2.80 -3.93
C ILE A 81 -18.89 2.05 -4.71
N LYS A 82 -19.24 0.83 -4.29
CA LYS A 82 -20.29 0.02 -4.94
C LYS A 82 -21.66 0.70 -4.86
N GLU A 83 -22.01 1.25 -3.70
CA GLU A 83 -23.27 1.96 -3.50
C GLU A 83 -23.34 3.21 -4.40
N ARG A 84 -22.26 4.00 -4.43
CA ARG A 84 -22.16 5.16 -5.33
C ARG A 84 -22.30 4.76 -6.80
N ASN A 85 -21.65 3.68 -7.23
CA ASN A 85 -21.76 3.20 -8.61
C ASN A 85 -23.18 2.72 -8.94
N SER A 86 -23.85 2.05 -8.00
CA SER A 86 -25.27 1.66 -8.17
C SER A 86 -26.17 2.89 -8.39
N LEU A 87 -25.99 3.95 -7.59
CA LEU A 87 -26.72 5.21 -7.77
C LEU A 87 -26.45 5.86 -9.13
N ILE A 88 -25.20 5.84 -9.60
CA ILE A 88 -24.82 6.35 -10.93
C ILE A 88 -25.51 5.53 -12.03
N GLN A 89 -25.54 4.20 -11.92
CA GLN A 89 -26.22 3.32 -12.88
C GLN A 89 -27.73 3.59 -12.91
N HIS A 90 -28.36 3.72 -11.74
CA HIS A 90 -29.77 4.07 -11.64
C HIS A 90 -30.08 5.43 -12.27
N ALA A 91 -29.24 6.44 -12.04
CA ALA A 91 -29.39 7.76 -12.65
C ALA A 91 -29.27 7.72 -14.19
N ARG A 92 -28.29 6.97 -14.72
CA ARG A 92 -28.11 6.76 -16.17
C ARG A 92 -29.33 6.06 -16.79
N LYS A 93 -29.79 4.99 -16.17
CA LYS A 93 -30.97 4.24 -16.63
C LYS A 93 -32.23 5.11 -16.60
N ALA A 94 -32.44 5.88 -15.54
CA ALA A 94 -33.57 6.81 -15.46
C ALA A 94 -33.52 7.88 -16.56
N LEU A 95 -32.34 8.42 -16.87
CA LEU A 95 -32.16 9.38 -17.95
C LEU A 95 -32.45 8.74 -19.33
N ASP A 96 -32.02 7.50 -19.54
CA ASP A 96 -32.30 6.78 -20.79
C ASP A 96 -33.80 6.52 -20.98
N GLU A 97 -34.52 6.14 -19.93
CA GLU A 97 -35.98 6.01 -19.98
C GLU A 97 -36.68 7.36 -20.23
N LEU A 98 -36.22 8.44 -19.59
CA LEU A 98 -36.73 9.79 -19.85
C LEU A 98 -36.49 10.23 -21.30
N ASN A 99 -35.32 9.92 -21.86
CA ASN A 99 -34.98 10.23 -23.25
C ASN A 99 -35.85 9.46 -24.24
N LYS A 100 -36.24 8.21 -23.94
CA LYS A 100 -37.21 7.46 -24.76
C LYS A 100 -38.56 8.15 -24.79
N VAL A 101 -39.11 8.54 -23.63
CA VAL A 101 -40.39 9.25 -23.54
C VAL A 101 -40.34 10.59 -24.26
N ARG A 102 -39.27 11.34 -24.06
CA ARG A 102 -39.02 12.63 -24.71
C ARG A 102 -38.91 12.52 -26.23
N SER A 103 -38.27 11.47 -26.73
CA SER A 103 -38.22 11.16 -28.16
C SER A 103 -39.59 10.86 -28.74
N VAL A 104 -40.49 10.19 -28.01
CA VAL A 104 -41.89 9.96 -28.46
C VAL A 104 -42.67 11.27 -28.52
N LEU A 105 -42.30 12.26 -27.69
CA LEU A 105 -42.93 13.56 -27.63
C LEU A 105 -42.25 14.62 -28.52
N ASP A 106 -41.25 14.24 -29.34
CA ASP A 106 -40.40 15.14 -30.13
C ASP A 106 -39.70 16.25 -29.31
N LEU A 107 -39.54 16.05 -28.01
CA LEU A 107 -38.88 16.96 -27.09
C LEU A 107 -37.42 16.51 -26.94
N GLY A 108 -36.48 16.98 -27.77
CA GLY A 108 -35.08 16.51 -27.87
C GLY A 108 -34.35 16.02 -26.59
N ALA A 109 -33.31 15.18 -26.78
CA ALA A 109 -32.68 14.40 -25.71
C ALA A 109 -31.82 15.19 -24.71
N LEU A 110 -31.78 14.70 -23.47
CA LEU A 110 -30.89 15.15 -22.41
C LEU A 110 -29.54 14.40 -22.47
N SER A 111 -28.47 15.12 -22.16
CA SER A 111 -27.09 14.63 -22.23
C SER A 111 -26.71 13.85 -20.97
N GLN A 112 -26.08 12.69 -21.13
CA GLN A 112 -25.46 11.93 -20.03
C GLN A 112 -24.15 12.56 -19.52
N LYS A 113 -23.64 13.63 -20.16
CA LYS A 113 -22.35 14.25 -19.80
C LYS A 113 -22.31 14.79 -18.37
N ASP A 114 -23.46 15.16 -17.81
CA ASP A 114 -23.55 15.70 -16.45
C ASP A 114 -23.61 14.60 -15.37
N ILE A 115 -23.82 13.33 -15.77
CA ILE A 115 -23.76 12.20 -14.84
C ILE A 115 -22.31 11.72 -14.75
N PRO A 116 -21.71 11.67 -13.54
CA PRO A 116 -20.34 11.18 -13.37
C PRO A 116 -20.19 9.73 -13.86
N ARG A 117 -18.98 9.37 -14.27
CA ARG A 117 -18.64 7.97 -14.58
C ARG A 117 -18.53 7.16 -13.29
N GLU A 118 -18.75 5.85 -13.40
CA GLU A 118 -18.51 4.93 -12.29
C GLU A 118 -17.05 5.01 -11.84
N ALA A 119 -16.84 4.91 -10.53
CA ALA A 119 -15.51 4.83 -9.97
C ALA A 119 -14.99 3.39 -10.09
N ALA A 120 -13.73 3.21 -10.46
CA ALA A 120 -13.11 1.90 -10.49
C ALA A 120 -13.02 1.33 -9.06
N LEU A 121 -13.25 0.02 -8.93
CA LEU A 121 -13.06 -0.68 -7.66
C LEU A 121 -11.56 -0.87 -7.41
N PRO A 122 -11.10 -0.81 -6.15
CA PRO A 122 -9.70 -1.04 -5.84
C PRO A 122 -9.32 -2.52 -5.98
N ASP A 123 -8.16 -2.76 -6.60
CA ASP A 123 -7.58 -4.09 -6.81
C ASP A 123 -6.62 -4.47 -5.68
N ILE A 124 -6.00 -3.45 -5.08
CA ILE A 124 -4.93 -3.57 -4.08
C ILE A 124 -5.24 -2.64 -2.90
N ALA A 125 -5.02 -3.12 -1.67
CA ALA A 125 -4.90 -2.28 -0.49
C ALA A 125 -3.42 -1.99 -0.24
N LEU A 126 -3.06 -0.71 -0.21
CA LEU A 126 -1.71 -0.24 0.07
C LEU A 126 -1.70 0.33 1.49
N ILE A 127 -1.12 -0.41 2.42
CA ILE A 127 -1.25 -0.19 3.86
C ILE A 127 0.08 0.30 4.43
N GLU A 128 0.10 1.46 5.05
CA GLU A 128 1.24 1.91 5.86
C GLU A 128 1.01 1.59 7.33
N ALA A 129 1.93 0.80 7.89
CA ALA A 129 1.88 0.33 9.27
C ALA A 129 2.80 1.15 10.20
N VAL A 130 2.85 2.48 10.04
CA VAL A 130 3.68 3.37 10.87
C VAL A 130 2.95 3.70 12.17
N GLY A 131 3.22 2.91 13.23
CA GLY A 131 2.59 3.07 14.55
C GLY A 131 1.93 1.79 15.09
N ILE A 132 1.68 0.81 14.21
CA ILE A 132 1.32 -0.58 14.57
C ILE A 132 2.54 -1.33 15.15
N ASN A 133 3.72 -0.73 15.01
CA ASN A 133 5.01 -1.34 15.27
C ASN A 133 5.53 -0.96 16.65
N ASP A 134 5.59 -1.94 17.55
CA ASP A 134 6.54 -1.96 18.67
C ASP A 134 7.97 -2.26 18.15
N GLY A 135 8.38 -1.55 17.08
CA GLY A 135 9.56 -1.88 16.27
C GLY A 135 9.34 -3.01 15.25
N TYR A 136 10.40 -3.75 14.91
CA TYR A 136 10.43 -4.74 13.83
C TYR A 136 9.81 -6.11 14.19
N LYS A 137 8.97 -6.17 15.23
CA LYS A 137 8.52 -7.42 15.89
C LYS A 137 7.04 -7.76 15.66
N SER A 138 6.33 -7.04 14.80
CA SER A 138 4.89 -7.21 14.62
C SER A 138 4.57 -8.40 13.69
N THR A 139 4.23 -9.56 14.27
CA THR A 139 3.66 -10.71 13.53
C THR A 139 2.34 -10.36 12.85
N ALA A 140 1.53 -9.50 13.47
CA ALA A 140 0.26 -9.04 12.90
C ALA A 140 0.44 -8.33 11.56
N THR A 141 1.51 -7.54 11.43
CA THR A 141 1.85 -6.83 10.20
C THR A 141 2.22 -7.79 9.06
N ARG A 142 2.92 -8.89 9.36
CA ARG A 142 3.15 -9.95 8.36
C ARG A 142 1.84 -10.61 7.96
N LYS A 143 1.05 -11.07 8.91
CA LYS A 143 -0.20 -11.82 8.65
C LYS A 143 -1.18 -11.04 7.78
N LEU A 144 -1.14 -9.72 7.86
CA LEU A 144 -1.94 -8.84 7.02
C LEU A 144 -1.46 -8.78 5.56
N ALA A 145 -0.18 -9.01 5.32
CA ALA A 145 0.49 -8.70 4.07
C ALA A 145 0.46 -9.89 3.10
N ASP A 146 -0.12 -9.70 1.92
CA ASP A 146 0.20 -10.58 0.78
C ASP A 146 1.62 -10.28 0.28
N ILE A 147 2.06 -9.02 0.37
CA ILE A 147 3.44 -8.59 0.13
C ILE A 147 3.88 -7.63 1.22
N LEU A 148 4.97 -7.96 1.91
CA LEU A 148 5.57 -7.13 2.96
C LEU A 148 6.77 -6.33 2.43
N VAL A 149 6.61 -5.01 2.38
CA VAL A 149 7.68 -4.05 2.08
C VAL A 149 8.22 -3.48 3.38
N THR A 150 9.46 -3.85 3.71
CA THR A 150 10.11 -3.38 4.95
C THR A 150 11.07 -2.23 4.65
N VAL A 151 10.85 -1.11 5.34
CA VAL A 151 11.57 0.14 5.18
C VAL A 151 12.62 0.29 6.27
N VAL A 152 13.86 0.56 5.86
CA VAL A 152 15.03 0.67 6.72
C VAL A 152 15.81 1.93 6.36
N PRO A 153 16.11 2.85 7.28
CA PRO A 153 16.99 3.97 6.97
C PRO A 153 18.43 3.49 6.82
N ALA A 154 19.19 4.06 5.88
CA ALA A 154 20.58 3.66 5.63
C ALA A 154 21.49 3.83 6.86
N GLY A 155 21.17 4.78 7.74
CA GLY A 155 21.86 4.99 9.02
C GLY A 155 21.34 4.12 10.18
N ILE A 156 20.57 3.06 9.91
CA ILE A 156 20.12 2.15 10.97
C ILE A 156 21.33 1.53 11.68
N LYS A 157 21.19 1.36 13.00
CA LYS A 157 22.17 0.67 13.82
C LYS A 157 22.29 -0.81 13.42
N ASN A 158 23.52 -1.30 13.28
CA ASN A 158 23.79 -2.68 12.88
C ASN A 158 23.18 -3.70 13.85
N GLU A 159 23.11 -3.38 15.14
CA GLU A 159 22.51 -4.23 16.17
C GLU A 159 21.05 -4.53 15.88
N ILE A 160 20.32 -3.60 15.26
CA ILE A 160 18.92 -3.78 14.89
C ILE A 160 18.79 -4.72 13.69
N ILE A 161 19.70 -4.60 12.72
CA ILE A 161 19.73 -5.50 11.55
C ILE A 161 20.06 -6.93 12.00
N MET A 162 20.90 -7.06 13.03
CA MET A 162 21.36 -8.36 13.54
C MET A 162 20.48 -8.91 14.67
N GLU A 163 19.44 -8.19 15.09
CA GLU A 163 18.58 -8.60 16.19
C GLU A 163 17.76 -9.83 15.79
N THR A 164 17.89 -10.90 16.58
CA THR A 164 17.08 -12.12 16.39
C THR A 164 15.60 -11.82 16.63
N GLY A 165 14.73 -12.29 15.74
CA GLY A 165 13.29 -12.07 15.84
C GLY A 165 12.83 -10.72 15.27
N SER A 166 13.63 -10.12 14.38
CA SER A 166 13.22 -8.97 13.58
C SER A 166 12.30 -9.44 12.45
N ILE A 167 11.08 -9.86 12.80
CA ILE A 167 10.03 -10.39 11.90
C ILE A 167 9.90 -9.56 10.63
N LEU A 168 9.87 -8.24 10.72
CA LEU A 168 9.72 -7.40 9.52
C LEU A 168 10.90 -7.53 8.56
N LEU A 169 12.14 -7.68 9.03
CA LEU A 169 13.31 -7.91 8.16
C LEU A 169 13.38 -9.38 7.72
N ASP A 170 13.12 -10.30 8.64
CA ASP A 170 13.23 -11.75 8.45
C ASP A 170 12.15 -12.29 7.50
N GLU A 171 10.99 -11.63 7.44
CA GLU A 171 9.85 -12.01 6.60
C GLU A 171 9.54 -10.99 5.50
N ALA A 172 10.33 -9.91 5.37
CA ALA A 172 10.21 -8.98 4.25
C ALA A 172 10.24 -9.72 2.91
N ASP A 173 9.34 -9.34 2.02
CA ASP A 173 9.40 -9.68 0.60
C ASP A 173 10.32 -8.74 -0.16
N ILE A 174 10.34 -7.47 0.24
CA ILE A 174 11.18 -6.42 -0.32
C ILE A 174 11.74 -5.59 0.83
N ILE A 175 13.05 -5.35 0.83
CA ILE A 175 13.70 -4.45 1.76
C ILE A 175 14.04 -3.16 1.03
N VAL A 176 13.46 -2.05 1.47
CA VAL A 176 13.69 -0.71 0.91
C VAL A 176 14.59 0.07 1.85
N VAL A 177 15.74 0.52 1.33
CA VAL A 177 16.74 1.26 2.12
C VAL A 177 16.64 2.76 1.80
N THR A 178 16.17 3.57 2.76
CA THR A 178 15.95 5.01 2.58
C THR A 178 17.13 5.86 3.07
N LYS A 179 17.09 7.18 2.87
CA LYS A 179 18.10 8.15 3.35
C LYS A 179 19.51 7.93 2.83
N ILE A 180 19.66 7.32 1.67
CA ILE A 180 20.98 7.11 1.05
C ILE A 180 21.65 8.42 0.61
N ASP A 181 20.86 9.48 0.45
CA ASP A 181 21.26 10.84 0.11
C ASP A 181 21.67 11.66 1.34
N GLU A 182 21.06 11.39 2.50
CA GLU A 182 21.34 12.09 3.76
C GLU A 182 22.42 11.40 4.62
N THR A 183 22.70 10.12 4.35
CA THR A 183 23.61 9.30 5.15
C THR A 183 25.02 9.26 4.53
N PRO A 184 26.11 9.35 5.31
CA PRO A 184 27.47 9.21 4.78
C PRO A 184 27.66 7.93 3.96
N ARG A 185 28.36 8.06 2.82
CA ARG A 185 28.47 7.00 1.81
C ARG A 185 29.08 5.70 2.36
N ASP A 186 30.03 5.81 3.27
CA ASP A 186 30.67 4.68 3.96
C ASP A 186 29.68 3.93 4.87
N VAL A 187 28.82 4.66 5.58
CA VAL A 187 27.73 4.09 6.39
C VAL A 187 26.71 3.40 5.50
N VAL A 188 26.23 4.07 4.44
CA VAL A 188 25.30 3.46 3.45
C VAL A 188 25.87 2.16 2.89
N THR A 189 27.15 2.18 2.49
CA THR A 189 27.83 1.01 1.92
C THR A 189 27.91 -0.14 2.93
N THR A 190 28.20 0.18 4.19
CA THR A 190 28.29 -0.81 5.27
C THR A 190 26.93 -1.45 5.55
N THR A 191 25.89 -0.64 5.69
CA THR A 191 24.51 -1.08 5.90
C THR A 191 24.03 -1.98 4.76
N LEU A 192 24.23 -1.57 3.50
CA LEU A 192 23.84 -2.36 2.34
C LEU A 192 24.60 -3.68 2.26
N LYS A 193 25.90 -3.70 2.57
CA LYS A 193 26.68 -4.94 2.63
C LYS A 193 26.18 -5.88 3.72
N LEU A 194 25.84 -5.34 4.89
CA LEU A 194 25.32 -6.14 5.99
C LEU A 194 23.96 -6.75 5.66
N LEU A 195 23.02 -5.94 5.15
CA LEU A 195 21.70 -6.41 4.70
C LEU A 195 21.86 -7.48 3.61
N LYS A 196 22.71 -7.26 2.60
CA LYS A 196 22.96 -8.25 1.54
C LYS A 196 23.63 -9.52 2.05
N ARG A 197 24.39 -9.45 3.15
CA ARG A 197 25.01 -10.64 3.76
C ARG A 197 23.99 -11.49 4.48
N ILE A 198 23.06 -10.88 5.21
CA ILE A 198 22.07 -11.58 6.04
C ILE A 198 20.84 -11.99 5.22
N TYR A 199 20.36 -11.09 4.37
CA TYR A 199 19.14 -11.23 3.58
C TYR A 199 19.45 -11.34 2.08
N SER A 200 20.48 -12.11 1.73
CA SER A 200 21.00 -12.24 0.36
C SER A 200 19.98 -12.69 -0.69
N HIS A 201 18.95 -13.41 -0.26
CA HIS A 201 17.88 -13.94 -1.10
C HIS A 201 16.72 -12.95 -1.30
N LYS A 202 16.79 -11.75 -0.70
CA LYS A 202 15.73 -10.75 -0.76
C LYS A 202 16.12 -9.58 -1.67
N PRO A 203 15.19 -9.01 -2.43
CA PRO A 203 15.44 -7.77 -3.14
C PRO A 203 15.65 -6.63 -2.13
N ILE A 204 16.87 -6.09 -2.12
CA ILE A 204 17.28 -4.95 -1.28
C ILE A 204 17.50 -3.75 -2.20
N ILE A 205 16.60 -2.77 -2.12
CA ILE A 205 16.53 -1.66 -3.06
C ILE A 205 16.80 -0.34 -2.32
N PRO A 206 17.95 0.31 -2.57
CA PRO A 206 18.24 1.63 -2.02
C PRO A 206 17.51 2.73 -2.80
N VAL A 207 16.79 3.61 -2.10
CA VAL A 207 15.92 4.63 -2.69
C VAL A 207 16.12 6.01 -2.04
N VAL A 208 15.81 7.06 -2.79
CA VAL A 208 15.59 8.41 -2.25
C VAL A 208 14.11 8.72 -2.39
N ALA A 209 13.32 8.30 -1.40
CA ALA A 209 11.86 8.35 -1.48
C ALA A 209 11.34 9.79 -1.71
N THR A 210 11.97 10.80 -1.10
CA THR A 210 11.63 12.22 -1.24
C THR A 210 11.77 12.74 -2.67
N GLN A 211 12.60 12.10 -3.48
CA GLN A 211 12.90 12.47 -4.87
C GLN A 211 12.37 11.43 -5.87
N GLY A 212 11.71 10.36 -5.40
CA GLY A 212 11.24 9.25 -6.24
C GLY A 212 12.35 8.39 -6.87
N VAL A 213 13.62 8.58 -6.47
CA VAL A 213 14.75 7.87 -7.08
C VAL A 213 14.70 6.38 -6.72
N HIS A 214 14.78 5.53 -7.74
CA HIS A 214 14.72 4.06 -7.67
C HIS A 214 13.38 3.49 -7.15
N MET A 215 12.34 4.32 -7.00
CA MET A 215 11.01 3.84 -6.61
C MET A 215 10.35 2.98 -7.70
N ASP A 216 10.73 3.20 -8.95
CA ASP A 216 10.39 2.35 -10.10
C ASP A 216 10.88 0.91 -9.91
N LEU A 217 12.09 0.71 -9.38
CA LEU A 217 12.63 -0.62 -9.09
C LEU A 217 11.81 -1.34 -8.00
N VAL A 218 11.34 -0.60 -6.99
CA VAL A 218 10.45 -1.16 -5.95
C VAL A 218 9.11 -1.55 -6.56
N LEU A 219 8.55 -0.69 -7.41
CA LEU A 219 7.30 -0.96 -8.12
C LEU A 219 7.42 -2.18 -9.03
N ASP A 220 8.49 -2.30 -9.82
CA ASP A 220 8.70 -3.44 -10.70
C ASP A 220 8.79 -4.75 -9.92
N GLU A 221 9.47 -4.74 -8.78
CA GLU A 221 9.58 -5.91 -7.92
C GLU A 221 8.25 -6.29 -7.26
N LEU A 222 7.44 -5.29 -6.86
CA LEU A 222 6.06 -5.53 -6.44
C LEU A 222 5.27 -6.20 -7.56
N LEU A 223 5.27 -5.62 -8.77
CA LEU A 223 4.49 -6.11 -9.90
C LEU A 223 4.87 -7.52 -10.33
N LYS A 224 6.16 -7.89 -10.30
CA LYS A 224 6.59 -9.28 -10.55
C LYS A 224 5.90 -10.24 -9.59
N ARG A 225 5.87 -9.93 -8.30
CA ARG A 225 5.21 -10.73 -7.27
C ARG A 225 3.68 -10.73 -7.40
N PHE A 226 3.10 -9.74 -8.08
CA PHE A 226 1.68 -9.75 -8.43
C PHE A 226 1.33 -10.72 -9.55
N ILE A 227 2.22 -10.83 -10.54
CA ILE A 227 1.95 -11.45 -11.84
C ILE A 227 2.46 -12.90 -11.90
N ASP A 228 3.54 -13.22 -11.18
CA ASP A 228 4.20 -14.53 -11.30
C ASP A 228 3.49 -15.62 -10.45
N PRO A 229 2.85 -16.63 -11.08
CA PRO A 229 2.15 -17.70 -10.36
C PRO A 229 3.09 -18.61 -9.56
N LEU A 230 4.36 -18.72 -9.97
CA LEU A 230 5.35 -19.59 -9.31
C LEU A 230 5.75 -19.03 -7.93
N LEU A 231 5.86 -17.70 -7.80
CA LEU A 231 6.15 -17.06 -6.52
C LEU A 231 5.00 -17.17 -5.50
N LEU A 232 3.77 -17.36 -5.98
CA LEU A 232 2.59 -17.54 -5.12
C LEU A 232 2.49 -18.97 -4.55
N LEU A 233 2.94 -19.98 -5.30
CA LEU A 233 2.96 -21.37 -4.87
C LEU A 233 4.03 -21.62 -3.79
N ASP A 234 5.23 -21.06 -3.94
CA ASP A 234 6.31 -21.15 -2.94
C ASP A 234 5.95 -20.49 -1.59
N LEU A 235 5.03 -19.51 -1.59
CA LEU A 235 4.53 -18.88 -0.38
C LEU A 235 3.46 -19.74 0.32
N GLN A 236 2.60 -20.44 -0.44
CA GLN A 236 1.61 -21.36 0.12
C GLN A 236 2.25 -22.61 0.72
N GLU A 237 3.26 -23.19 0.05
CA GLU A 237 3.98 -24.36 0.59
C GLU A 237 4.71 -24.05 1.91
N LYS A 238 5.15 -22.80 2.12
CA LYS A 238 5.78 -22.37 3.38
C LYS A 238 4.79 -22.15 4.52
N GLU A 239 3.53 -21.85 4.24
CA GLU A 239 2.48 -21.72 5.25
C GLU A 239 2.05 -23.10 5.77
N GLU A 240 1.90 -24.10 4.89
CA GLU A 240 1.50 -25.45 5.29
C GLU A 240 2.56 -26.19 6.14
N VAL A 241 3.84 -25.88 5.97
CA VAL A 241 4.94 -26.50 6.76
C VAL A 241 5.05 -25.90 8.18
N ASN A 242 4.53 -24.69 8.41
CA ASN A 242 4.58 -24.04 9.73
C ASN A 242 3.34 -24.29 10.58
N GLU A 243 2.27 -24.87 10.01
CA GLU A 243 1.05 -25.27 10.72
C GLU A 243 0.96 -26.77 11.03
N ALA A 244 1.98 -27.56 10.67
CA ALA A 244 2.11 -29.00 10.93
C ALA A 244 3.13 -29.31 12.04
#